data_AF-A0A7S0KZ34-F1
#
_entry.id   AF-A0A7S0KZ34-F1
#
_cell.length_a   1.000
_cell.length_b   1.000
_cell.length_c   1.000
_cell.angle_alpha   90.00
_cell.angle_beta   90.00
_cell.angle_gamma   90.00
#
_symmetry.space_group_name_H-M   'P 1'
#
loop_
_entity.id
_entity.type
_entity.pdbx_description
1 polymer ?
#
loop_
_entity_poly.entity_id
_entity_poly.type
_entity_poly.pdbx_seq_one_letter_code
_entity_poly.pdbx_strand_id
1 'polypeptide(L)'
;DCPGVTTPPMCGEEPHSDTGGHAVVWGAEHKTKSAAECCDACAKHAADPQHAKRPCVSWVFCQVYPQCWSLDTGNWHGFGECWLKWQSDPKNPLYGQRGKFAEEFRQRHWSAHLTGKQPDGSPRNLTVPTHVPWTGGVLGAEVDLSVHWETGLDGMRSSRGESTVLWRAWESREQNLARGVRPESMGK
;
A
#
# COMPACT_ATOMS: atom_id res chain seq x y z
N ASP A 1 2.88 17.08 7.54
CA ASP A 1 1.61 16.70 6.89
C ASP A 1 1.44 15.19 6.66
N CYS A 2 1.94 14.34 7.57
CA CYS A 2 1.49 12.95 7.65
C CYS A 2 0.41 12.88 8.74
N PRO A 3 -0.73 12.18 8.53
CA PRO A 3 -1.62 11.90 9.64
C PRO A 3 -0.84 11.14 10.71
N GLY A 4 -1.17 11.37 11.97
CA GLY A 4 -0.53 10.66 13.07
C GLY A 4 -0.78 9.15 12.98
N VAL A 5 0.12 8.37 13.58
CA VAL A 5 -0.10 6.92 13.79
C VAL A 5 -1.31 6.73 14.70
N THR A 6 -2.21 5.84 14.30
CA THR A 6 -3.47 5.53 14.99
C THR A 6 -3.52 4.13 15.57
N THR A 7 -2.48 3.34 15.32
CA THR A 7 -2.34 1.95 15.76
C THR A 7 -1.24 1.79 16.82
N PRO A 8 -1.21 0.67 17.56
CA PRO A 8 -0.11 0.42 18.48
C PRO A 8 1.18 -0.02 17.73
N PRO A 9 2.36 0.07 18.36
CA PRO A 9 3.65 -0.08 17.67
C PRO A 9 3.84 -1.37 16.88
N MET A 10 3.24 -2.49 17.32
CA MET A 10 3.38 -3.77 16.61
C MET A 10 2.78 -3.75 15.20
N CYS A 11 1.93 -2.79 14.88
CA CYS A 11 1.32 -2.66 13.57
C CYS A 11 2.29 -2.13 12.50
N GLY A 12 3.39 -1.51 12.93
CA GLY A 12 4.36 -0.87 12.03
C GLY A 12 3.69 0.10 11.08
N GLU A 13 2.73 0.88 11.56
CA GLU A 13 1.95 1.81 10.74
C GLU A 13 2.84 2.89 10.14
N GLU A 14 2.75 3.01 8.82
CA GLU A 14 3.36 4.06 8.04
C GLU A 14 2.23 4.80 7.28
N PRO A 15 1.85 6.00 7.76
CA PRO A 15 0.92 6.87 7.04
C PRO A 15 1.42 7.19 5.63
N HIS A 16 0.49 7.36 4.68
CA HIS A 16 0.81 7.59 3.28
C HIS A 16 1.68 6.49 2.68
N SER A 17 1.33 5.23 2.92
CA SER A 17 2.04 4.10 2.33
C SER A 17 1.07 3.02 1.84
N ASP A 18 1.46 2.39 0.72
CA ASP A 18 0.86 1.15 0.23
C ASP A 18 1.93 0.05 0.39
N THR A 19 1.98 -0.57 1.57
CA THR A 19 2.84 -1.74 1.80
C THR A 19 2.41 -2.86 0.84
N GLY A 20 3.38 -3.41 0.12
CA GLY A 20 3.17 -4.43 -0.90
C GLY A 20 2.99 -5.83 -0.33
N GLY A 21 3.08 -6.82 -1.21
CA GLY A 21 2.90 -8.23 -0.91
C GLY A 21 1.65 -8.81 -1.56
N HIS A 22 1.58 -10.14 -1.59
CA HIS A 22 0.45 -10.87 -2.13
C HIS A 22 -0.76 -10.73 -1.21
N ALA A 23 -1.91 -10.33 -1.76
CA ALA A 23 -3.16 -10.31 -1.01
C ALA A 23 -3.51 -11.73 -0.53
N VAL A 24 -3.67 -11.87 0.79
CA VAL A 24 -4.22 -13.08 1.43
C VAL A 24 -5.69 -12.87 1.83
N VAL A 25 -6.10 -11.61 1.99
CA VAL A 25 -7.51 -11.18 2.01
C VAL A 25 -7.66 -9.96 1.11
N TRP A 26 -8.66 -9.99 0.24
CA TRP A 26 -8.96 -8.93 -0.72
C TRP A 26 -9.71 -7.78 -0.06
N GLY A 27 -9.16 -6.57 -0.11
CA GLY A 27 -9.75 -5.39 0.54
C GLY A 27 -11.08 -4.95 -0.07
N ALA A 28 -11.30 -5.23 -1.37
CA ALA A 28 -12.58 -4.95 -2.03
C ALA A 28 -13.78 -5.62 -1.33
N GLU A 29 -13.56 -6.78 -0.73
CA GLU A 29 -14.58 -7.57 0.00
C GLU A 29 -14.40 -7.50 1.52
N HIS A 30 -13.27 -6.96 2.00
CA HIS A 30 -12.93 -6.86 3.40
C HIS A 30 -12.78 -5.41 3.84
N LYS A 31 -13.79 -4.91 4.56
CA LYS A 31 -13.81 -3.54 5.06
C LYS A 31 -13.73 -3.50 6.58
N THR A 32 -12.93 -2.57 7.08
CA THR A 32 -12.83 -2.23 8.51
C THR A 32 -13.13 -0.74 8.70
N LYS A 33 -13.31 -0.31 9.96
CA LYS A 33 -13.63 1.10 10.27
C LYS A 33 -12.39 1.96 10.48
N SER A 34 -11.22 1.34 10.69
CA SER A 34 -9.98 2.03 11.00
C SER A 34 -8.74 1.22 10.61
N ALA A 35 -7.59 1.90 10.55
CA ALA A 35 -6.29 1.26 10.40
C ALA A 35 -5.99 0.29 11.55
N ALA A 36 -6.39 0.62 12.78
CA ALA A 36 -6.24 -0.26 13.94
C ALA A 36 -6.99 -1.59 13.75
N GLU A 37 -8.26 -1.53 13.34
CA GLU A 37 -9.04 -2.73 13.04
C GLU A 37 -8.44 -3.53 11.87
N CYS A 38 -7.83 -2.86 10.88
CA CYS A 38 -7.16 -3.55 9.78
C CYS A 38 -5.88 -4.28 10.23
N CYS A 39 -5.07 -3.63 11.08
CA CYS A 39 -3.92 -4.26 11.72
C CYS A 39 -4.33 -5.46 12.59
N ASP A 40 -5.37 -5.32 13.42
CA ASP A 40 -5.88 -6.41 14.26
C ASP A 40 -6.34 -7.61 13.41
N ALA A 41 -6.99 -7.34 12.28
CA ALA A 41 -7.36 -8.38 11.31
C ALA A 41 -6.12 -9.08 10.73
N CYS A 42 -5.07 -8.34 10.40
CA CYS A 42 -3.79 -8.91 9.96
C CYS A 42 -3.16 -9.78 11.04
N ALA A 43 -3.06 -9.28 12.27
CA ALA A 43 -2.47 -10.02 13.39
C ALA A 43 -3.26 -11.30 13.70
N LYS A 44 -4.59 -11.24 13.66
CA LYS A 44 -5.46 -12.42 13.80
C LYS A 44 -5.24 -13.43 12.68
N HIS A 45 -5.17 -12.98 11.43
CA HIS A 45 -4.88 -13.86 10.30
C HIS A 45 -3.47 -14.48 10.41
N ALA A 46 -2.49 -13.74 10.93
CA ALA A 46 -1.14 -14.23 11.13
C ALA A 46 -1.06 -15.33 12.21
N ALA A 47 -1.88 -15.21 13.25
CA ALA A 47 -1.93 -16.15 14.37
C ALA A 47 -2.71 -17.44 14.08
N ASP A 48 -3.52 -17.49 13.02
CA ASP A 48 -4.30 -18.67 12.66
C ASP A 48 -3.39 -19.76 12.04
N PRO A 49 -3.30 -20.97 12.64
CA PRO A 49 -2.51 -22.07 12.09
C PRO A 49 -2.91 -22.49 10.67
N GLN A 50 -4.16 -22.25 10.25
CA GLN A 50 -4.62 -22.53 8.88
C GLN A 50 -3.87 -21.68 7.84
N HIS A 51 -3.31 -20.55 8.26
CA HIS A 51 -2.63 -19.59 7.39
C HIS A 51 -1.11 -19.66 7.48
N ALA A 52 -0.55 -20.66 8.17
CA ALA A 52 0.89 -20.78 8.44
C ALA A 52 1.80 -20.72 7.19
N LYS A 53 1.29 -21.06 6.00
CA LYS A 53 2.05 -20.97 4.73
C LYS A 53 2.21 -19.55 4.21
N ARG A 54 1.20 -18.70 4.41
CA ARG A 54 1.14 -17.30 3.97
C ARG A 54 0.40 -16.47 5.03
N PRO A 55 0.97 -16.32 6.23
CA PRO A 55 0.35 -15.51 7.28
C PRO A 55 0.31 -14.05 6.82
N CYS A 56 -0.64 -13.26 7.31
CA CYS A 56 -0.58 -11.82 7.06
C CYS A 56 0.65 -11.25 7.77
N VAL A 57 1.44 -10.42 7.08
CA VAL A 57 2.58 -9.72 7.67
C VAL A 57 2.60 -8.25 7.29
N SER A 58 1.83 -7.84 6.28
CA SER A 58 1.58 -6.44 5.92
C SER A 58 0.11 -6.19 5.67
N TRP A 59 -0.33 -4.96 5.88
CA TRP A 59 -1.72 -4.55 5.74
C TRP A 59 -1.82 -3.16 5.14
N VAL A 60 -2.91 -2.87 4.42
CA VAL A 60 -3.16 -1.54 3.85
C VAL A 60 -4.63 -1.17 4.04
N PHE A 61 -4.87 0.02 4.55
CA PHE A 61 -6.19 0.56 4.85
C PHE A 61 -6.49 1.82 4.04
N CYS A 62 -7.66 1.87 3.41
CA CYS A 62 -8.15 3.08 2.77
C CYS A 62 -8.82 4.02 3.79
N GLN A 63 -8.10 5.07 4.17
CA GLN A 63 -8.58 6.05 5.15
C GLN A 63 -9.28 7.28 4.54
N VAL A 64 -9.24 7.43 3.21
CA VAL A 64 -9.81 8.60 2.53
C VAL A 64 -11.26 8.33 2.12
N TYR A 65 -12.17 9.20 2.57
CA TYR A 65 -13.56 9.18 2.13
C TYR A 65 -13.75 10.01 0.85
N PRO A 66 -14.54 9.54 -0.13
CA PRO A 66 -15.23 8.24 -0.18
C PRO A 66 -14.37 7.10 -0.73
N GLN A 67 -13.19 7.40 -1.29
CA GLN A 67 -12.32 6.45 -1.96
C GLN A 67 -10.84 6.86 -1.87
N CYS A 68 -9.97 5.87 -2.02
CA CYS A 68 -8.54 6.05 -2.19
C CYS A 68 -8.16 6.00 -3.67
N TRP A 69 -7.25 6.89 -4.07
CA TRP A 69 -6.61 6.83 -5.38
C TRP A 69 -5.55 5.71 -5.41
N SER A 70 -5.46 4.98 -6.51
CA SER A 70 -4.49 3.89 -6.72
C SER A 70 -3.97 3.89 -8.16
N LEU A 71 -2.82 3.27 -8.42
CA LEU A 71 -2.39 2.94 -9.78
C LEU A 71 -3.19 1.79 -10.41
N ASP A 72 -3.93 1.04 -9.60
CA ASP A 72 -4.93 0.09 -10.08
C ASP A 72 -6.17 0.84 -10.57
N THR A 73 -6.14 1.25 -11.83
CA THR A 73 -7.19 2.08 -12.45
C THR A 73 -8.45 1.30 -12.82
N GLY A 74 -8.37 -0.03 -12.87
CA GLY A 74 -9.49 -0.90 -13.20
C GLY A 74 -10.48 -1.08 -12.05
N ASN A 75 -10.02 -0.95 -10.81
CA ASN A 75 -10.81 -1.25 -9.62
C ASN A 75 -11.23 0.01 -8.86
N TRP A 76 -12.39 -0.05 -8.22
CA TRP A 76 -12.83 0.95 -7.25
C TRP A 76 -12.20 0.64 -5.90
N HIS A 77 -11.73 1.66 -5.19
CA HIS A 77 -11.06 1.53 -3.90
C HIS A 77 -11.77 2.34 -2.84
N GLY A 78 -12.80 1.76 -2.24
CA GLY A 78 -13.68 2.46 -1.30
C GLY A 78 -13.02 2.74 0.05
N PHE A 79 -13.52 3.77 0.73
CA PHE A 79 -13.23 3.98 2.14
C PHE A 79 -13.45 2.70 2.95
N GLY A 80 -12.52 2.41 3.86
CA GLY A 80 -12.59 1.26 4.74
C GLY A 80 -12.00 -0.02 4.16
N GLU A 81 -11.62 -0.07 2.89
CA GLU A 81 -10.94 -1.26 2.34
C GLU A 81 -9.71 -1.61 3.16
N CYS A 82 -9.64 -2.87 3.60
CA CYS A 82 -8.55 -3.42 4.37
C CYS A 82 -7.94 -4.60 3.62
N TRP A 83 -6.73 -4.40 3.10
CA TRP A 83 -5.99 -5.41 2.36
C TRP A 83 -5.04 -6.11 3.32
N LEU A 84 -5.21 -7.42 3.51
CA LEU A 84 -4.26 -8.24 4.26
C LEU A 84 -3.29 -8.88 3.28
N LYS A 85 -1.99 -8.73 3.51
CA LYS A 85 -0.95 -9.11 2.56
C LYS A 85 0.13 -9.97 3.23
N TRP A 86 0.67 -10.89 2.44
CA TRP A 86 1.84 -11.69 2.78
C TRP A 86 3.02 -11.26 1.92
N GLN A 87 4.17 -11.14 2.56
CA GLN A 87 5.47 -10.97 1.90
C GLN A 87 6.48 -11.89 2.60
N SER A 88 7.44 -12.37 1.82
CA SER A 88 8.40 -13.37 2.30
C SER A 88 9.43 -12.82 3.29
N ASP A 89 9.78 -11.54 3.16
CA ASP A 89 10.75 -10.86 4.02
C ASP A 89 10.18 -9.54 4.56
N PRO A 90 9.47 -9.59 5.71
CA PRO A 90 8.92 -8.38 6.33
C PRO A 90 10.01 -7.42 6.86
N LYS A 91 11.28 -7.83 6.93
CA LYS A 91 12.38 -6.92 7.31
C LYS A 91 12.81 -6.02 6.16
N ASN A 92 12.55 -6.44 4.91
CA ASN A 92 12.78 -5.65 3.70
C ASN A 92 11.47 -5.47 2.94
N PRO A 93 10.52 -4.71 3.51
CA PRO A 93 9.16 -4.70 3.03
C PRO A 93 9.03 -4.13 1.61
N LEU A 94 8.16 -4.76 0.84
CA LEU A 94 7.73 -4.25 -0.45
C LEU A 94 6.82 -3.04 -0.25
N TYR A 95 6.89 -2.11 -1.19
CA TYR A 95 5.95 -1.00 -1.26
C TYR A 95 5.52 -0.77 -2.70
N GLY A 96 4.22 -0.56 -2.88
CA GLY A 96 3.67 -0.04 -4.12
C GLY A 96 3.96 1.45 -4.24
N GLN A 97 3.64 2.24 -3.22
CA GLN A 97 3.78 3.69 -3.20
C GLN A 97 4.05 4.18 -1.76
N ARG A 98 4.79 5.28 -1.59
CA ARG A 98 5.10 5.88 -0.29
C ARG A 98 5.19 7.40 -0.33
N GLY A 99 4.69 8.03 0.72
CA GLY A 99 4.75 9.45 1.02
C GLY A 99 4.10 10.34 -0.05
N LYS A 100 4.79 11.41 -0.42
CA LYS A 100 4.31 12.41 -1.37
C LYS A 100 4.41 11.89 -2.80
N PHE A 101 3.47 12.23 -3.67
CA PHE A 101 3.66 12.04 -5.10
C PHE A 101 4.46 13.20 -5.69
N ALA A 102 5.56 12.88 -6.38
CA ALA A 102 6.36 13.86 -7.12
C ALA A 102 5.51 14.55 -8.19
N GLU A 103 5.87 15.77 -8.58
CA GLU A 103 5.06 16.54 -9.52
C GLU A 103 4.94 15.84 -10.88
N GLU A 104 6.05 15.32 -11.41
CA GLU A 104 6.09 14.55 -12.65
C GLU A 104 5.21 13.31 -12.58
N PHE A 105 5.13 12.66 -11.41
CA PHE A 105 4.26 11.51 -11.20
C PHE A 105 2.79 11.92 -11.29
N ARG A 106 2.40 13.01 -10.62
CA ARG A 106 1.03 13.53 -10.63
C ARG A 106 0.63 13.99 -12.03
N GLN A 107 1.51 14.70 -12.73
CA GLN A 107 1.29 15.14 -14.10
C GLN A 107 1.15 13.95 -15.05
N ARG A 108 1.97 12.91 -14.92
CA ARG A 108 1.88 11.72 -15.80
C ARG A 108 0.59 10.93 -15.61
N HIS A 109 0.08 10.88 -14.38
CA HIS A 109 -1.06 10.04 -13.99
C HIS A 109 -2.35 10.84 -13.76
N TRP A 110 -2.39 12.13 -14.11
CA TRP A 110 -3.51 13.02 -13.83
C TRP A 110 -4.85 12.48 -14.35
N SER A 111 -4.83 11.77 -15.48
CA SER A 111 -6.00 11.24 -16.16
C SER A 111 -6.35 9.79 -15.79
N ALA A 112 -5.59 9.16 -14.90
CA ALA A 112 -5.65 7.71 -14.62
C ALA A 112 -7.04 7.19 -14.25
N HIS A 113 -7.89 8.03 -13.62
CA HIS A 113 -9.24 7.66 -13.18
C HIS A 113 -10.35 8.48 -13.84
N LEU A 114 -10.08 9.19 -14.96
CA LEU A 114 -11.12 9.97 -15.65
C LEU A 114 -12.16 9.09 -16.35
N THR A 115 -11.77 7.90 -16.81
CA THR A 115 -12.64 6.96 -17.51
C THR A 115 -13.26 5.89 -16.61
N GLY A 116 -12.74 5.75 -15.37
CA GLY A 116 -13.24 4.80 -14.39
C GLY A 116 -14.65 5.17 -13.91
N LYS A 117 -15.39 4.15 -13.45
CA LYS A 117 -16.72 4.31 -12.86
C LYS A 117 -16.68 4.08 -11.35
N GLN A 118 -17.59 4.75 -10.65
CA GLN A 118 -17.96 4.43 -9.27
C GLN A 118 -18.92 3.22 -9.25
N PRO A 119 -19.18 2.59 -8.08
CA PRO A 119 -20.13 1.48 -7.97
C PRO A 119 -21.56 1.82 -8.43
N ASP A 120 -21.96 3.08 -8.34
CA ASP A 120 -23.27 3.57 -8.82
C ASP A 120 -23.29 3.89 -10.33
N GLY A 121 -22.20 3.65 -11.05
CA GLY A 121 -22.06 3.90 -12.49
C GLY A 121 -21.71 5.36 -12.87
N SER A 122 -21.63 6.26 -11.90
CA SER A 122 -21.18 7.64 -12.13
C SER A 122 -19.69 7.69 -12.50
N PRO A 123 -19.22 8.72 -13.22
CA PRO A 123 -17.80 8.92 -13.48
C PRO A 123 -17.00 9.05 -12.17
N ARG A 124 -15.85 8.38 -12.08
CA ARG A 124 -15.00 8.43 -10.89
C ARG A 124 -14.35 9.79 -10.68
N ASN A 125 -13.90 10.44 -11.76
CA ASN A 125 -13.34 11.79 -11.78
C ASN A 125 -12.36 12.09 -10.62
N LEU A 126 -11.46 11.15 -10.34
CA LEU A 126 -10.51 11.23 -9.24
C LEU A 126 -9.13 11.57 -9.79
N THR A 127 -8.54 12.68 -9.36
CA THR A 127 -7.17 13.06 -9.75
C THR A 127 -6.15 12.56 -8.74
N VAL A 128 -4.88 12.51 -9.14
CA VAL A 128 -3.80 12.05 -8.26
C VAL A 128 -3.67 13.03 -7.08
N PRO A 129 -3.83 12.57 -5.83
CA PRO A 129 -3.69 13.42 -4.64
C PRO A 129 -2.23 13.88 -4.47
N THR A 130 -1.96 14.68 -3.44
CA THR A 130 -0.59 15.13 -3.13
C THR A 130 0.24 14.03 -2.48
N HIS A 131 -0.40 13.13 -1.74
CA HIS A 131 0.24 12.02 -1.02
C HIS A 131 -0.53 10.73 -1.26
N VAL A 132 0.13 9.60 -1.08
CA VAL A 132 -0.49 8.27 -1.11
C VAL A 132 -1.70 8.26 -0.16
N PRO A 133 -2.93 7.98 -0.63
CA PRO A 133 -4.15 8.08 0.18
C PRO A 133 -4.41 6.85 1.06
N TRP A 134 -3.44 5.95 1.15
CA TRP A 134 -3.48 4.72 1.92
C TRP A 134 -2.65 4.87 3.18
N THR A 135 -2.99 4.09 4.21
CA THR A 135 -2.12 3.85 5.35
C THR A 135 -1.80 2.38 5.40
N GLY A 136 -0.51 2.06 5.36
CA GLY A 136 -0.01 0.70 5.41
C GLY A 136 0.66 0.39 6.73
N GLY A 137 0.97 -0.87 6.95
CA GLY A 137 1.87 -1.28 8.01
C GLY A 137 2.42 -2.68 7.83
N VAL A 138 3.50 -2.96 8.52
CA VAL A 138 4.17 -4.26 8.53
C VAL A 138 4.29 -4.71 9.98
N LEU A 139 3.74 -5.89 10.28
CA LEU A 139 3.70 -6.37 11.66
C LEU A 139 5.11 -6.53 12.23
N GLY A 140 5.36 -5.88 13.36
CA GLY A 140 6.64 -5.87 14.07
C GLY A 140 7.74 -5.00 13.43
N ALA A 141 7.44 -4.26 12.37
CA ALA A 141 8.41 -3.32 11.79
C ALA A 141 8.47 -2.02 12.60
N GLU A 142 9.67 -1.48 12.76
CA GLU A 142 9.87 -0.13 13.28
C GLU A 142 9.83 0.87 12.12
N VAL A 143 8.99 1.90 12.24
CA VAL A 143 8.85 2.94 11.23
C VAL A 143 9.42 4.25 11.78
N ASP A 144 10.44 4.77 11.09
CA ASP A 144 11.01 6.07 11.40
C ASP A 144 10.24 7.18 10.67
N LEU A 145 9.27 7.78 11.36
CA LEU A 145 8.41 8.84 10.80
C LEU A 145 9.16 10.16 10.52
N SER A 146 10.42 10.30 10.94
CA SER A 146 11.27 11.43 10.51
C SER A 146 11.80 11.28 9.08
N VAL A 147 11.70 10.07 8.50
CA VAL A 147 12.07 9.80 7.11
C VAL A 147 10.87 10.08 6.22
N HIS A 148 11.03 11.03 5.30
CA HIS A 148 10.00 11.36 4.33
C HIS A 148 10.26 10.64 3.01
N TRP A 149 9.20 10.06 2.44
CA TRP A 149 9.26 9.39 1.15
C TRP A 149 8.57 10.21 0.06
N GLU A 150 9.08 10.09 -1.16
CA GLU A 150 8.46 10.62 -2.36
C GLU A 150 8.38 9.53 -3.43
N THR A 151 7.18 9.31 -3.97
CA THR A 151 6.91 8.42 -5.10
C THR A 151 7.01 9.20 -6.41
N GLY A 152 8.03 8.88 -7.21
CA GLY A 152 8.26 9.38 -8.57
C GLY A 152 7.95 8.34 -9.64
N LEU A 153 8.31 8.64 -10.89
CA LEU A 153 8.06 7.74 -12.04
C LEU A 153 8.91 6.46 -11.99
N ASP A 154 10.16 6.57 -11.54
CA ASP A 154 11.15 5.49 -11.56
C ASP A 154 11.26 4.73 -10.23
N GLY A 155 10.54 5.16 -9.20
CA GLY A 155 10.78 4.64 -7.85
C GLY A 155 10.25 5.54 -6.75
N MET A 156 10.64 5.18 -5.54
CA MET A 156 10.44 5.96 -4.32
C MET A 156 11.79 6.36 -3.77
N ARG A 157 11.91 7.61 -3.32
CA ARG A 157 13.12 8.18 -2.72
C ARG A 157 12.85 8.64 -1.30
N SER A 158 13.78 8.41 -0.38
CA SER A 158 13.69 8.89 1.00
C SER A 158 14.49 10.17 1.22
N SER A 159 14.15 10.93 2.25
CA SER A 159 14.92 12.09 2.71
C SER A 159 16.33 11.74 3.21
N ARG A 160 16.63 10.45 3.42
CA ARG A 160 17.97 9.93 3.78
C ARG A 160 18.78 9.45 2.57
N GLY A 161 18.26 9.62 1.35
CA GLY A 161 18.94 9.19 0.12
C GLY A 161 18.73 7.72 -0.23
N GLU A 162 17.83 7.01 0.45
CA GLU A 162 17.44 5.66 0.05
C GLU A 162 16.57 5.73 -1.20
N SER A 163 16.69 4.71 -2.06
CA SER A 163 15.84 4.57 -3.25
C SER A 163 15.38 3.12 -3.38
N THR A 164 14.12 2.97 -3.76
CA THR A 164 13.52 1.67 -4.05
C THR A 164 12.59 1.76 -5.25
N VAL A 165 12.39 0.65 -5.94
CA VAL A 165 11.49 0.55 -7.09
C VAL A 165 10.06 0.31 -6.58
N LEU A 166 9.05 0.90 -7.22
CA LEU A 166 7.64 0.55 -6.93
C LEU A 166 7.43 -0.94 -7.19
N TRP A 167 6.99 -1.72 -6.22
CA TRP A 167 6.52 -3.07 -6.47
C TRP A 167 5.11 -3.05 -7.07
N ARG A 168 4.84 -3.92 -8.05
CA ARG A 168 3.54 -3.96 -8.74
C ARG A 168 2.92 -5.34 -8.62
N ALA A 169 1.77 -5.41 -7.96
CA ALA A 169 1.04 -6.64 -7.70
C ALA A 169 0.52 -7.34 -8.96
N TRP A 170 0.32 -6.59 -10.05
CA TRP A 170 -0.17 -7.11 -11.34
C TRP A 170 0.94 -7.55 -12.30
N GLU A 171 2.22 -7.39 -11.92
CA GLU A 171 3.37 -7.84 -12.70
C GLU A 171 3.92 -9.17 -12.18
N SER A 172 4.50 -9.98 -13.08
CA SER A 172 5.18 -11.22 -12.69
C SER A 172 6.43 -10.94 -11.85
N ARG A 173 6.98 -11.99 -11.23
CA ARG A 173 8.23 -11.91 -10.49
C ARG A 173 9.37 -11.44 -11.40
N GLU A 174 9.47 -11.98 -12.61
CA GLU A 174 10.47 -11.64 -13.61
C GLU A 174 10.36 -10.17 -14.03
N GLN A 175 9.14 -9.67 -14.22
CA GLN A 175 8.89 -8.27 -14.55
C GLN A 175 9.30 -7.32 -13.41
N ASN A 176 8.94 -7.64 -12.17
CA ASN A 176 9.36 -6.85 -11.00
C ASN A 176 10.88 -6.89 -10.81
N LEU A 177 11.53 -8.03 -11.01
CA LEU A 177 12.99 -8.17 -10.98
C LEU A 177 13.67 -7.33 -12.07
N ALA A 178 13.15 -7.36 -13.29
CA ALA A 178 13.68 -6.58 -14.41
C ALA A 178 13.61 -5.06 -14.15
N ARG A 179 12.65 -4.59 -13.35
CA ARG A 179 12.58 -3.19 -12.91
C ARG A 179 13.49 -2.86 -11.73
N GLY A 180 14.13 -3.86 -11.11
CA GLY A 180 15.04 -3.67 -9.97
C GLY A 180 14.38 -3.82 -8.60
N VAL A 181 13.21 -4.45 -8.50
CA VAL A 181 12.70 -4.88 -7.18
C VAL A 181 13.66 -5.91 -6.61
N ARG A 182 14.04 -5.74 -5.34
CA ARG A 182 15.03 -6.58 -4.67
C ARG A 182 14.55 -8.04 -4.58
N PRO A 183 15.36 -9.03 -5.03
CA PRO A 183 14.97 -10.44 -4.98
C PRO A 183 14.61 -10.94 -3.58
N GLU A 184 15.31 -10.47 -2.55
CA GLU A 184 15.08 -10.82 -1.15
C GLU A 184 13.67 -10.44 -0.68
N SER A 185 13.10 -9.34 -1.19
CA SER A 185 11.78 -8.87 -0.81
C SER A 185 10.64 -9.67 -1.46
N MET A 186 10.90 -10.44 -2.52
CA MET A 186 9.88 -11.17 -3.30
C MET A 186 9.85 -12.68 -3.04
N GLY A 187 10.79 -13.19 -2.24
CA GLY A 187 10.85 -14.62 -1.91
C GLY A 187 11.29 -15.48 -3.08
N LYS A 188 11.44 -16.78 -2.80
CA LYS A 188 11.68 -17.82 -3.81
C LYS A 188 10.38 -18.26 -4.45
#